data_AF-A0A9R1RHK3-F1
#
_entry.id   AF-A0A9R1RHK3-F1
#
_cell.length_a   1.000
_cell.length_b   1.000
_cell.length_c   1.000
_cell.angle_alpha   90.00
_cell.angle_beta   90.00
_cell.angle_gamma   90.00
#
_symmetry.space_group_name_H-M   'P 1'
#
loop_
_entity.id
_entity.type
_entity.pdbx_description
1 polymer ?
#
loop_
_entity_poly.entity_id
_entity_poly.type
_entity_poly.pdbx_seq_one_letter_code
_entity_poly.pdbx_strand_id
1 'polypeptide(L)' 'MTPQPLKIRADVEMKCFQFDGVLHIKEAMRKAEAAGNADCPVKIKLVAPPLYVLTTQTLDKVGDFFHSFM' A
#
# COMPACT_ATOMS: atom_id res chain seq x y z
N MET A 1 -10.63 -26.95 -2.42
CA MET A 1 -9.37 -26.32 -2.88
C MET A 1 -9.20 -25.05 -2.07
N THR A 2 -8.44 -25.09 -0.99
CA THR A 2 -8.21 -23.90 -0.14
C THR A 2 -7.37 -22.90 -0.92
N PRO A 3 -7.80 -21.63 -1.05
CA PRO A 3 -7.00 -20.61 -1.70
C PRO A 3 -5.67 -20.47 -0.95
N GLN A 4 -4.56 -20.57 -1.67
CA GLN A 4 -3.25 -20.33 -1.08
C GLN A 4 -3.07 -18.81 -0.93
N PRO A 5 -2.69 -18.31 0.26
CA PRO A 5 -2.53 -16.88 0.49
C PRO A 5 -1.43 -16.32 -0.41
N LEU A 6 -1.80 -15.37 -1.26
CA LEU A 6 -0.88 -14.69 -2.17
C LEU A 6 -0.34 -13.42 -1.49
N LYS A 7 0.99 -13.28 -1.52
CA LYS A 7 1.69 -12.09 -1.03
C LYS A 7 1.95 -11.17 -2.22
N ILE A 8 1.25 -10.05 -2.26
CA ILE A 8 1.43 -9.02 -3.31
C ILE A 8 2.40 -7.97 -2.77
N ARG A 9 3.37 -7.60 -3.59
CA ARG A 9 4.31 -6.50 -3.33
C ARG A 9 4.16 -5.47 -4.44
N ALA A 10 4.08 -4.20 -4.06
CA ALA A 10 4.00 -3.07 -4.96
C ALA A 10 5.00 -2.00 -4.51
N ASP A 11 5.91 -1.63 -5.39
CA ASP A 11 6.77 -0.47 -5.22
C ASP A 11 6.04 0.81 -5.64
N VAL A 12 6.15 1.85 -4.82
CA VAL A 12 5.53 3.15 -5.02
C VAL A 12 6.58 4.23 -4.80
N GLU A 13 6.80 5.04 -5.82
CA GLU A 13 7.63 6.24 -5.72
C GLU A 13 6.76 7.46 -5.48
N MET A 14 6.87 8.07 -4.30
CA MET A 14 6.18 9.33 -3.99
C MET A 14 7.18 10.45 -3.73
N LYS A 15 7.04 11.51 -4.54
CA LYS A 15 7.85 12.73 -4.48
C LYS A 15 6.92 13.90 -4.17
N CYS A 16 7.13 14.54 -3.03
CA CYS A 16 6.50 15.81 -2.70
C CYS A 16 7.55 16.91 -2.75
N PHE A 17 7.31 17.95 -3.56
CA PHE A 17 8.23 19.08 -3.75
C PHE A 17 7.90 20.29 -2.86
N GLN A 18 6.86 20.18 -2.03
CA GLN A 18 6.45 21.22 -1.10
C GLN A 18 7.24 21.13 0.22
N PHE A 19 7.37 22.26 0.93
CA PHE A 19 8.09 22.36 2.20
C PHE A 19 7.57 21.37 3.25
N ASP A 20 6.25 21.13 3.29
CA ASP A 20 5.58 20.14 4.14
C ASP A 20 5.43 18.75 3.50
N GLY A 21 6.24 18.43 2.49
CA GLY A 21 6.09 17.22 1.69
C GLY A 21 6.14 15.93 2.49
N VAL A 22 6.95 15.88 3.56
CA VAL A 22 7.04 14.71 4.45
C VAL A 22 5.73 14.50 5.22
N LEU A 23 5.05 15.58 5.61
CA LEU A 23 3.78 15.49 6.33
C LEU A 23 2.68 14.95 5.42
N HIS A 24 2.62 15.44 4.18
CA HIS A 24 1.69 14.98 3.15
C HIS A 24 1.89 13.50 2.81
N ILE A 25 3.16 13.06 2.70
CA ILE A 25 3.50 11.65 2.49
C ILE A 25 3.01 10.78 3.66
N LYS A 26 3.20 11.23 4.91
CA LYS A 26 2.73 10.51 6.09
C LYS A 26 1.20 10.42 6.14
N GLU A 27 0.49 11.50 5.79
CA GLU A 27 -0.98 11.48 5.73
C GLU A 27 -1.50 10.57 4.62
N ALA A 28 -0.87 10.58 3.44
CA ALA A 28 -1.21 9.67 2.35
C ALA A 28 -1.00 8.21 2.75
N MET A 29 0.13 7.89 3.40
CA MET A 29 0.42 6.55 3.93
C MET A 29 -0.65 6.11 4.94
N ARG A 30 -1.05 7.00 5.85
CA ARG A 30 -2.07 6.68 6.86
C ARG A 30 -3.44 6.42 6.24
N LYS A 31 -3.83 7.20 5.22
CA LYS A 31 -5.07 6.97 4.46
C LYS A 31 -5.02 5.65 3.69
N ALA A 32 -3.87 5.33 3.11
CA ALA A 32 -3.63 4.08 2.41
C ALA A 32 -3.72 2.85 3.33
N GLU A 33 -3.17 2.94 4.55
CA GLU A 33 -3.32 1.89 5.56
C GLU A 33 -4.77 1.75 6.04
N ALA A 34 -5.50 2.86 6.17
CA ALA A 34 -6.91 2.85 6.55
C ALA A 34 -7.84 2.29 5.45
N ALA A 35 -7.44 2.35 4.18
CA ALA A 35 -8.12 1.67 3.08
C ALA A 35 -7.92 0.14 3.12
N GLY A 36 -6.95 -0.35 3.88
CA GLY A 36 -6.76 -1.78 4.13
C GLY A 36 -7.83 -2.33 5.06
N ASN A 37 -8.55 -3.36 4.61
CA ASN A 37 -9.64 -3.98 5.37
C ASN A 37 -9.13 -5.16 6.23
N ALA A 38 -9.96 -5.65 7.16
CA ALA A 38 -9.59 -6.75 8.08
C ALA A 38 -9.19 -8.05 7.36
N ASP A 39 -9.76 -8.31 6.18
CA ASP A 39 -9.48 -9.50 5.35
C ASP A 39 -8.20 -9.34 4.49
N CYS A 40 -7.74 -8.10 4.28
CA CYS A 40 -6.62 -7.75 3.41
C CYS A 40 -5.73 -6.69 4.08
N PRO A 41 -4.85 -7.09 5.02
CA PRO A 41 -4.00 -6.15 5.73
C PRO A 41 -2.96 -5.53 4.79
N VAL A 42 -3.06 -4.21 4.62
CA VAL A 42 -2.11 -3.41 3.85
C VAL A 42 -1.02 -2.92 4.79
N LYS A 43 0.25 -3.18 4.45
CA LYS A 43 1.40 -2.68 5.20
C LYS A 43 2.33 -1.94 4.26
N ILE A 44 2.62 -0.70 4.59
CA ILE A 44 3.55 0.13 3.83
C ILE A 44 4.86 0.22 4.59
N LYS A 45 5.98 0.01 3.89
CA LYS A 45 7.33 0.13 4.44
C LYS A 45 8.13 1.12 3.61
N LEU A 46 8.82 2.02 4.30
CA LEU A 46 9.85 2.86 3.71
C LEU A 46 11.13 2.03 3.60
N VAL A 47 11.64 1.84 2.37
CA VAL A 47 12.93 1.19 2.15
C VAL A 47 14.02 2.25 2.07
N ALA A 48 13.80 3.26 1.25
CA ALA A 48 14.66 4.44 1.11
C ALA A 48 13.83 5.60 0.57
N PRO A 49 14.08 6.87 0.90
CA PRO A 49 13.48 7.98 0.14
C PRO A 49 13.99 7.93 -1.31
N PRO A 50 13.14 7.93 -2.38
CA PRO A 50 11.68 8.12 -2.47
C PRO A 50 10.85 6.82 -2.66
N LEU A 51 11.44 5.65 -2.40
CA LEU A 51 10.92 4.32 -2.71
C LEU A 51 10.24 3.67 -1.49
N TYR A 52 8.94 3.49 -1.61
CA TYR A 52 8.09 2.85 -0.61
C TYR A 52 7.58 1.53 -1.15
N VAL A 53 7.43 0.54 -0.28
CA VAL A 53 6.93 -0.79 -0.65
C VAL A 53 5.64 -1.04 0.09
N LEU A 54 4.56 -1.19 -0.66
CA LEU A 54 3.31 -1.76 -0.19
C LEU A 54 3.40 -3.28 -0.22
N THR A 55 3.00 -3.90 0.87
CA THR A 55 2.81 -5.35 0.96
C THR A 55 1.41 -5.63 1.45
N THR A 56 0.66 -6.44 0.71
CA THR A 56 -0.66 -6.91 1.13
C THR A 56 -0.75 -8.42 0.96
N GLN A 57 -1.54 -9.05 1.82
CA GLN A 57 -1.83 -10.49 1.75
C GLN A 57 -3.33 -10.61 1.55
N THR A 58 -3.73 -11.26 0.46
CA THR A 58 -5.14 -11.54 0.18
C THR A 58 -5.33 -13.03 -0.11
N LEU A 59 -6.49 -13.53 0.27
CA LEU A 59 -6.93 -14.90 0.00
C LEU A 59 -7.64 -15.02 -1.35
N ASP A 60 -8.08 -13.91 -1.96
CA ASP A 60 -8.86 -13.90 -3.21
C ASP A 60 -8.05 -13.40 -4.42
N LYS A 61 -8.35 -13.96 -5.61
CA LYS A 61 -7.63 -13.70 -6.85
C LYS A 61 -7.80 -12.25 -7.30
N VAL A 62 -6.78 -11.43 -7.01
CA VAL A 62 -6.18 -10.42 -7.91
C VAL A 62 -7.20 -9.63 -8.75
N GLY A 63 -7.79 -8.57 -8.20
CA GLY A 63 -8.58 -7.63 -9.00
C GLY A 63 -8.98 -6.36 -8.26
N ASP A 64 -9.62 -6.51 -7.10
CA ASP A 64 -10.33 -5.37 -6.49
C ASP A 64 -9.42 -4.35 -5.79
N PHE A 65 -8.33 -4.81 -5.16
CA PHE A 65 -7.51 -3.92 -4.34
C PHE A 65 -6.82 -2.81 -5.16
N PHE A 66 -6.35 -3.12 -6.38
CA PHE A 66 -5.71 -2.13 -7.24
C PHE A 66 -6.71 -1.21 -7.94
N HIS A 67 -7.92 -1.70 -8.27
CA HIS A 67 -8.96 -0.86 -8.87
C HIS A 67 -9.55 0.13 -7.86
N SER A 68 -9.68 -0.27 -6.59
CA SER A 68 -10.15 0.65 -5.54
C SER A 68 -9.11 1.70 -5.13
N PHE A 69 -7.84 1.53 -5.52
CA PHE A 69 -6.75 2.43 -5.14
C PHE A 69 -6.32 3.39 -6.26
N MET A 70 -6.75 3.14 -7.50
CA MET A 70 -6.49 3.99 -8.68
C MET A 70 -7.66 4.93 -8.95
#